data_AF-A0A8H7DK54-F1
#
_entry.id   AF-A0A8H7DK54-F1
#
_cell.length_a   1.000
_cell.length_b   1.000
_cell.length_c   1.000
_cell.angle_alpha   90.00
_cell.angle_beta   90.00
_cell.angle_gamma   90.00
#
_symmetry.space_group_name_H-M   'P 1'
#
loop_
_entity.id
_entity.type
_entity.pdbx_description
1 polymer ?
#
loop_
_entity_poly.entity_id
_entity_poly.type
_entity_poly.pdbx_seq_one_letter_code
_entity_poly.pdbx_strand_id
1 'polypeptide(L)'
;MHIATRQYLAAGILFWPFALGQNISATLTSAGIDLLDASHILHFLDIVDAFGHVSLRNPENDSEFLMTFAIAPAQATSQSIVTYEINNATAVGLTFNSSVLGSAVPAGFSERYIHSEIYKKFPDVLAVVHSHTQEILPFANQDSIPLVSEIHTAPAIGSGGAPIFDIRNLPESVLPENQLHDLLVRNEPLGDALANTFCNDSQLVLMRGHGMAVRGSSLREVVFSSFYIKQDATVQLQATLLGGRKKPKALNAREVMDTATTALTLFPRAWPLWVQQADNTGLYTNDLRNGAAPFATGF
;
A
#
# COMPACT_ATOMS: atom_id res chain seq x y z
N MET A 1 -12.55 31.83 -55.38
CA MET A 1 -11.54 31.12 -54.58
C MET A 1 -11.82 31.45 -53.11
N HIS A 2 -12.72 30.71 -52.48
CA HIS A 2 -13.15 30.94 -51.09
C HIS A 2 -12.19 30.23 -50.14
N ILE A 3 -11.48 30.98 -49.30
CA ILE A 3 -10.73 30.44 -48.17
C ILE A 3 -11.62 30.63 -46.94
N ALA A 4 -12.19 29.53 -46.45
CA ALA A 4 -12.94 29.49 -45.21
C ALA A 4 -11.99 29.23 -44.03
N THR A 5 -11.79 30.25 -43.20
CA THR A 5 -11.18 30.14 -41.87
C THR A 5 -12.09 29.32 -40.95
N ARG A 6 -11.63 28.15 -40.51
CA ARG A 6 -12.24 27.40 -39.40
C ARG A 6 -11.71 27.94 -38.07
N GLN A 7 -12.55 28.65 -37.33
CA GLN A 7 -12.34 28.91 -35.92
C GLN A 7 -12.61 27.62 -35.14
N TYR A 8 -11.61 27.14 -34.39
CA TYR A 8 -11.80 26.10 -33.40
C TYR A 8 -12.36 26.74 -32.13
N LEU A 9 -13.64 26.50 -31.85
CA LEU A 9 -14.23 26.78 -30.54
C LEU A 9 -13.64 25.78 -29.54
N ALA A 10 -12.79 26.27 -28.65
CA ALA A 10 -12.38 25.54 -27.46
C ALA A 10 -13.62 25.40 -26.55
N ALA A 11 -14.16 24.19 -26.47
CA ALA A 11 -15.16 23.86 -25.46
C ALA A 11 -14.47 23.86 -24.10
N GLY A 12 -14.64 24.95 -23.34
CA GLY A 12 -14.25 25.01 -21.95
C GLY A 12 -15.02 23.96 -21.15
N ILE A 13 -14.31 23.00 -20.58
CA ILE A 13 -14.86 22.08 -19.58
C ILE A 13 -15.10 22.91 -18.32
N LEU A 14 -16.34 23.33 -18.13
CA LEU A 14 -16.82 23.90 -16.87
C LEU A 14 -16.75 22.80 -15.80
N PHE A 15 -15.78 22.92 -14.90
CA PHE A 15 -15.80 22.19 -13.64
C PHE A 15 -17.00 22.71 -12.82
N TRP A 16 -18.07 21.93 -12.79
CA TRP A 16 -19.11 22.12 -11.78
C TRP A 16 -18.57 21.64 -10.43
N PRO A 17 -18.71 22.40 -9.35
CA PRO A 17 -18.50 21.86 -8.02
C PRO A 17 -19.65 20.87 -7.77
N PHE A 18 -19.37 19.58 -7.94
CA PHE A 18 -20.30 18.57 -7.46
C PHE A 18 -20.40 18.73 -5.94
N ALA A 19 -21.59 19.08 -5.47
CA ALA A 19 -21.94 18.97 -4.07
C ALA A 19 -21.68 17.52 -3.65
N LEU A 20 -20.87 17.31 -2.62
CA LEU A 20 -20.68 16.02 -1.97
C LEU A 20 -22.07 15.47 -1.60
N GLY A 21 -22.58 14.57 -2.43
CA GLY A 21 -23.86 13.91 -2.24
C GLY A 21 -23.71 12.88 -1.13
N GLN A 22 -24.38 13.16 0.00
CA GLN A 22 -24.26 12.58 1.34
C GLN A 22 -23.26 13.32 2.26
N ASN A 23 -23.68 13.51 3.52
CA ASN A 23 -22.81 13.95 4.61
C ASN A 23 -21.80 12.83 4.88
N ILE A 24 -20.74 12.75 4.08
CA ILE A 24 -19.58 11.92 4.40
C ILE A 24 -19.06 12.36 5.76
N SER A 25 -18.85 11.40 6.66
CA SER A 25 -18.45 11.72 8.03
C SER A 25 -17.06 12.36 8.07
N ALA A 26 -16.77 13.08 9.16
CA ALA A 26 -15.43 13.60 9.40
C ALA A 26 -14.38 12.49 9.53
N THR A 27 -14.77 11.34 10.09
CA THR A 27 -13.92 10.15 10.22
C THR A 27 -13.53 9.60 8.85
N LEU A 28 -14.50 9.38 7.98
CA LEU A 28 -14.27 8.84 6.64
C LEU A 28 -13.51 9.84 5.75
N THR A 29 -13.81 11.13 5.88
CA THR A 29 -13.05 12.20 5.22
C THR A 29 -11.58 12.19 5.64
N SER A 30 -11.29 12.09 6.94
CA SER A 30 -9.92 12.03 7.46
C SER A 30 -9.17 10.79 6.99
N ALA A 31 -9.86 9.63 6.97
CA ALA A 31 -9.32 8.38 6.44
C ALA A 31 -9.02 8.47 4.93
N GLY A 32 -9.89 9.12 4.16
CA GLY A 32 -9.65 9.39 2.73
C GLY A 32 -8.46 10.30 2.48
N ILE A 33 -8.32 11.39 3.26
CA ILE A 33 -7.14 12.28 3.18
C ILE A 33 -5.86 11.47 3.41
N ASP A 34 -5.78 10.73 4.51
CA ASP A 34 -4.60 9.96 4.84
C ASP A 34 -4.32 8.85 3.80
N LEU A 35 -5.35 8.23 3.19
CA LEU A 35 -5.20 7.20 2.15
C LEU A 35 -4.66 7.75 0.83
N LEU A 36 -5.10 8.94 0.41
CA LEU A 36 -4.53 9.62 -0.75
C LEU A 36 -3.08 10.02 -0.48
N ASP A 37 -2.82 10.58 0.70
CA ASP A 37 -1.46 10.93 1.12
C ASP A 37 -0.55 9.70 1.14
N ALA A 38 -1.02 8.58 1.67
CA ALA A 38 -0.27 7.32 1.65
C ALA A 38 0.08 6.90 0.22
N SER A 39 -0.88 6.95 -0.70
CA SER A 39 -0.64 6.59 -2.11
C SER A 39 0.41 7.50 -2.76
N HIS A 40 0.33 8.82 -2.52
CA HIS A 40 1.26 9.80 -3.06
C HIS A 40 2.65 9.70 -2.43
N ILE A 41 2.73 9.53 -1.11
CA ILE A 41 4.00 9.37 -0.36
C ILE A 41 4.71 8.09 -0.80
N LEU A 42 4.00 6.96 -0.90
CA LEU A 42 4.59 5.71 -1.33
C LEU A 42 5.18 5.83 -2.75
N HIS A 43 4.52 6.54 -3.65
CA HIS A 43 5.07 6.83 -4.98
C HIS A 43 6.27 7.77 -4.90
N PHE A 44 6.15 8.86 -4.14
CA PHE A 44 7.24 9.84 -3.96
C PHE A 44 8.51 9.22 -3.38
N LEU A 45 8.39 8.23 -2.50
CA LEU A 45 9.49 7.51 -1.87
C LEU A 45 10.00 6.31 -2.70
N ASP A 46 9.51 6.16 -3.93
CA ASP A 46 9.80 5.05 -4.84
C ASP A 46 9.54 3.67 -4.19
N ILE A 47 8.48 3.56 -3.39
CA ILE A 47 8.00 2.28 -2.84
C ILE A 47 7.05 1.62 -3.82
N VAL A 48 6.17 2.42 -4.43
CA VAL A 48 5.29 2.01 -5.53
C VAL A 48 5.64 2.84 -6.77
N ASP A 49 5.30 2.32 -7.95
CA ASP A 49 5.48 3.02 -9.23
C ASP A 49 4.11 3.25 -9.89
N ALA A 50 3.94 2.93 -11.18
CA ALA A 50 2.61 2.84 -11.79
C ALA A 50 1.76 1.69 -11.21
N PHE A 51 2.40 0.77 -10.50
CA PHE A 51 1.85 -0.42 -9.86
C PHE A 51 2.19 -0.46 -8.37
N GLY A 52 1.44 -1.27 -7.63
CA GLY A 52 1.43 -1.25 -6.17
C GLY A 52 0.27 -0.42 -5.64
N HIS A 53 -0.17 -0.75 -4.44
CA HIS A 53 -1.39 -0.20 -3.87
C HIS A 53 -1.41 -0.30 -2.36
N VAL A 54 -2.16 0.63 -1.75
CA VAL A 54 -2.35 0.75 -0.31
C VAL A 54 -3.84 0.73 0.00
N SER A 55 -4.19 0.08 1.10
CA SER A 55 -5.56 0.06 1.63
C SER A 55 -5.62 0.42 3.10
N LEU A 56 -6.82 0.82 3.52
CA LEU A 56 -7.16 1.13 4.90
C LEU A 56 -8.47 0.41 5.26
N ARG A 57 -8.52 -0.32 6.38
CA ARG A 57 -9.77 -0.86 6.92
C ARG A 57 -10.73 0.30 7.16
N ASN A 58 -11.99 0.16 6.73
CA ASN A 58 -12.94 1.24 6.87
C ASN A 58 -13.15 1.54 8.37
N PRO A 59 -12.88 2.78 8.84
CA PRO A 59 -12.96 3.11 10.26
C PRO A 59 -14.40 3.12 10.82
N GLU A 60 -15.41 3.04 9.95
CA GLU A 60 -16.83 3.04 10.32
C GLU A 60 -17.51 1.69 10.13
N ASN A 61 -16.87 0.77 9.39
CA ASN A 61 -17.35 -0.58 9.16
C ASN A 61 -16.16 -1.54 9.04
N ASP A 62 -15.90 -2.33 10.09
CA ASP A 62 -14.74 -3.22 10.16
C ASP A 62 -14.80 -4.42 9.19
N SER A 63 -15.95 -4.64 8.55
CA SER A 63 -16.16 -5.63 7.50
C SER A 63 -15.79 -5.12 6.10
N GLU A 64 -15.40 -3.85 5.97
CA GLU A 64 -15.03 -3.20 4.72
C GLU A 64 -13.59 -2.64 4.76
N PHE A 65 -13.02 -2.41 3.58
CA PHE A 65 -11.78 -1.68 3.41
C PHE A 65 -11.86 -0.68 2.26
N LEU A 66 -11.05 0.36 2.34
CA LEU A 66 -10.90 1.45 1.38
C LEU A 66 -9.62 1.24 0.59
N MET A 67 -9.70 1.34 -0.73
CA MET A 67 -8.56 1.26 -1.65
C MET A 67 -8.95 1.95 -2.96
N THR A 68 -8.00 2.45 -3.73
CA THR A 68 -8.33 2.97 -5.06
C THR A 68 -8.74 1.86 -6.03
N PHE A 69 -9.52 2.19 -7.07
CA PHE A 69 -9.60 1.30 -8.25
C PHE A 69 -8.25 1.26 -8.98
N ALA A 70 -8.10 0.42 -10.02
CA ALA A 70 -6.83 0.27 -10.73
C ALA A 70 -6.40 1.57 -11.45
N ILE A 71 -5.65 2.41 -10.73
CA ILE A 71 -5.08 3.68 -11.17
C ILE A 71 -3.64 3.78 -10.64
N ALA A 72 -2.77 4.49 -11.35
CA ALA A 72 -1.44 4.77 -10.84
C ALA A 72 -1.52 5.52 -9.49
N PRO A 73 -0.80 5.11 -8.44
CA PRO A 73 -0.82 5.75 -7.13
C PRO A 73 -0.64 7.27 -7.15
N ALA A 74 0.23 7.78 -8.03
CA ALA A 74 0.44 9.22 -8.22
C ALA A 74 -0.80 10.01 -8.70
N GLN A 75 -1.75 9.33 -9.35
CA GLN A 75 -2.97 9.91 -9.91
C GLN A 75 -4.21 9.70 -9.04
N ALA A 76 -4.06 9.07 -7.86
CA ALA A 76 -5.15 8.84 -6.93
C ALA A 76 -5.77 10.16 -6.46
N THR A 77 -7.11 10.21 -6.47
CA THR A 77 -7.95 11.31 -5.94
C THR A 77 -9.16 10.73 -5.19
N SER A 78 -9.98 11.58 -4.55
CA SER A 78 -11.20 11.16 -3.87
C SER A 78 -12.13 10.32 -4.77
N GLN A 79 -12.17 10.65 -6.06
CA GLN A 79 -12.99 9.98 -7.07
C GLN A 79 -12.46 8.59 -7.45
N SER A 80 -11.30 8.22 -6.95
CA SER A 80 -10.72 6.89 -7.16
C SER A 80 -10.89 5.93 -6.00
N ILE A 81 -11.25 6.41 -4.80
CA ILE A 81 -11.38 5.57 -3.62
C ILE A 81 -12.67 4.76 -3.69
N VAL A 82 -12.51 3.45 -3.55
CA VAL A 82 -13.56 2.44 -3.58
C VAL A 82 -13.65 1.80 -2.19
N THR A 83 -14.88 1.57 -1.75
CA THR A 83 -15.17 0.70 -0.61
C THR A 83 -15.32 -0.73 -1.10
N TYR A 84 -14.60 -1.67 -0.49
CA TYR A 84 -14.63 -3.10 -0.79
C TYR A 84 -15.05 -3.91 0.44
N GLU A 85 -15.78 -5.00 0.21
CA GLU A 85 -16.06 -6.02 1.22
C GLU A 85 -14.80 -6.82 1.56
N ILE A 86 -14.47 -7.01 2.83
CA ILE A 86 -13.33 -7.84 3.25
C ILE A 86 -13.57 -9.32 2.92
N ASN A 87 -14.81 -9.79 2.95
CA ASN A 87 -15.08 -11.21 2.79
C ASN A 87 -14.66 -11.78 1.42
N ASN A 88 -14.81 -10.99 0.35
CA ASN A 88 -14.60 -11.46 -1.03
C ASN A 88 -14.00 -10.40 -1.98
N ALA A 89 -13.54 -9.27 -1.43
CA ALA A 89 -13.02 -8.13 -2.17
C ALA A 89 -13.98 -7.58 -3.25
N THR A 90 -15.29 -7.70 -3.06
CA THR A 90 -16.29 -7.12 -3.97
C THR A 90 -16.35 -5.62 -3.79
N ALA A 91 -16.36 -4.86 -4.89
CA ALA A 91 -16.52 -3.42 -4.87
C ALA A 91 -17.98 -3.06 -4.50
N VAL A 92 -18.14 -2.29 -3.42
CA VAL A 92 -19.45 -1.80 -2.95
C VAL A 92 -19.83 -0.53 -3.73
N GLY A 93 -18.90 0.42 -3.82
CA GLY A 93 -19.14 1.73 -4.43
C GLY A 93 -17.92 2.65 -4.34
N LEU A 94 -17.97 3.79 -5.04
CA LEU A 94 -17.00 4.87 -4.81
C LEU A 94 -17.31 5.55 -3.47
N THR A 95 -16.32 5.58 -2.58
CA THR A 95 -16.49 6.07 -1.19
C THR A 95 -16.94 7.53 -1.15
N PHE A 96 -16.44 8.37 -2.07
CA PHE A 96 -16.76 9.80 -2.15
C PHE A 96 -17.66 10.15 -3.35
N ASN A 97 -18.29 9.15 -3.98
CA ASN A 97 -19.27 9.35 -5.03
C ASN A 97 -20.39 8.29 -4.93
N SER A 98 -21.41 8.61 -4.13
CA SER A 98 -22.55 7.73 -3.84
C SER A 98 -23.42 7.38 -5.05
N SER A 99 -23.20 8.02 -6.21
CA SER A 99 -23.92 7.70 -7.46
C SER A 99 -23.30 6.52 -8.22
N VAL A 100 -22.12 6.03 -7.81
CA VAL A 100 -21.39 4.95 -8.47
C VAL A 100 -21.27 3.76 -7.52
N LEU A 101 -22.07 2.71 -7.78
CA LEU A 101 -22.21 1.53 -6.93
C LEU A 101 -22.06 0.23 -7.72
N GLY A 102 -21.65 -0.85 -7.03
CA GLY A 102 -21.60 -2.21 -7.56
C GLY A 102 -20.88 -2.29 -8.92
N SER A 103 -21.57 -2.78 -9.94
CA SER A 103 -21.00 -2.97 -11.28
C SER A 103 -20.67 -1.66 -12.03
N ALA A 104 -21.11 -0.50 -11.56
CA ALA A 104 -20.73 0.79 -12.12
C ALA A 104 -19.36 1.28 -11.64
N VAL A 105 -18.81 0.67 -10.57
CA VAL A 105 -17.48 1.00 -10.06
C VAL A 105 -16.42 0.62 -11.09
N PRO A 106 -15.44 1.50 -11.40
CA PRO A 106 -14.32 1.16 -12.25
C PRO A 106 -13.57 -0.09 -11.77
N ALA A 107 -12.91 -0.79 -12.69
CA ALA A 107 -12.20 -2.03 -12.38
C ALA A 107 -11.14 -1.80 -11.28
N GLY A 108 -11.25 -2.55 -10.19
CA GLY A 108 -10.26 -2.55 -9.11
C GLY A 108 -8.96 -3.25 -9.50
N PHE A 109 -7.93 -3.10 -8.67
CA PHE A 109 -6.72 -3.90 -8.81
C PHE A 109 -7.05 -5.40 -8.82
N SER A 110 -6.39 -6.15 -9.71
CA SER A 110 -6.57 -7.61 -9.76
C SER A 110 -6.10 -8.28 -8.47
N GLU A 111 -5.21 -7.62 -7.73
CA GLU A 111 -4.57 -8.16 -6.52
C GLU A 111 -5.16 -7.62 -5.22
N ARG A 112 -6.36 -7.03 -5.29
CA ARG A 112 -7.13 -6.62 -4.09
C ARG A 112 -7.35 -7.75 -3.08
N TYR A 113 -7.24 -9.01 -3.52
CA TYR A 113 -7.31 -10.19 -2.67
C TYR A 113 -6.12 -10.32 -1.70
N ILE A 114 -4.96 -9.71 -2.00
CA ILE A 114 -3.87 -9.56 -1.02
C ILE A 114 -4.41 -8.82 0.21
N HIS A 115 -5.16 -7.74 -0.01
CA HIS A 115 -5.68 -6.88 1.05
C HIS A 115 -6.81 -7.55 1.82
N SER A 116 -7.82 -8.07 1.11
CA SER A 116 -9.00 -8.69 1.74
C SER A 116 -8.62 -9.86 2.64
N GLU A 117 -7.75 -10.75 2.18
CA GLU A 117 -7.38 -11.94 2.94
C GLU A 117 -6.43 -11.64 4.09
N ILE A 118 -5.57 -10.61 3.97
CA ILE A 118 -4.79 -10.11 5.12
C ILE A 118 -5.74 -9.53 6.18
N TYR A 119 -6.73 -8.71 5.80
CA TYR A 119 -7.70 -8.17 6.76
C TYR A 119 -8.59 -9.24 7.40
N LYS A 120 -8.97 -10.27 6.64
CA LYS A 120 -9.75 -11.41 7.13
C LYS A 120 -8.97 -12.22 8.15
N LYS A 121 -7.68 -12.46 7.88
CA LYS A 121 -6.80 -13.22 8.78
C LYS A 121 -6.40 -12.44 10.03
N PHE A 122 -6.19 -11.13 9.89
CA PHE A 122 -5.69 -10.26 10.96
C PHE A 122 -6.69 -9.12 11.27
N PRO A 123 -7.67 -9.35 12.16
CA PRO A 123 -8.68 -8.35 12.50
C PRO A 123 -8.11 -7.05 13.09
N ASP A 124 -6.93 -7.12 13.71
CA ASP A 124 -6.18 -6.00 14.29
C ASP A 124 -5.41 -5.15 13.27
N VAL A 125 -5.24 -5.65 12.04
CA VAL A 125 -4.60 -4.90 10.96
C VAL A 125 -5.56 -3.83 10.43
N LEU A 126 -5.06 -2.59 10.38
CA LEU A 126 -5.80 -1.45 9.85
C LEU A 126 -5.31 -1.05 8.46
N ALA A 127 -4.06 -1.31 8.09
CA ALA A 127 -3.56 -0.91 6.78
C ALA A 127 -2.65 -1.97 6.16
N VAL A 128 -2.68 -2.03 4.83
CA VAL A 128 -1.86 -2.96 4.04
C VAL A 128 -1.24 -2.22 2.86
N VAL A 129 0.05 -2.44 2.63
CA VAL A 129 0.76 -1.98 1.43
C VAL A 129 1.24 -3.20 0.66
N HIS A 130 0.93 -3.24 -0.63
CA HIS A 130 1.58 -4.13 -1.58
C HIS A 130 2.41 -3.30 -2.57
N SER A 131 3.65 -3.73 -2.81
CA SER A 131 4.55 -3.01 -3.69
C SER A 131 5.54 -3.92 -4.42
N HIS A 132 6.06 -3.42 -5.54
CA HIS A 132 7.08 -4.08 -6.37
C HIS A 132 8.48 -3.51 -6.10
N THR A 133 8.76 -3.15 -4.85
CA THR A 133 10.07 -2.64 -4.40
C THR A 133 11.17 -3.60 -4.86
N GLN A 134 12.18 -3.13 -5.60
CA GLN A 134 13.18 -4.01 -6.21
C GLN A 134 14.27 -4.45 -5.22
N GLU A 135 14.53 -3.63 -4.22
CA GLU A 135 15.59 -3.80 -3.22
C GLU A 135 15.40 -5.07 -2.37
N ILE A 136 14.16 -5.54 -2.22
CA ILE A 136 13.82 -6.76 -1.49
C ILE A 136 13.96 -8.03 -2.34
N LEU A 137 13.90 -7.93 -3.68
CA LEU A 137 13.86 -9.09 -4.57
C LEU A 137 15.10 -9.99 -4.47
N PRO A 138 16.33 -9.49 -4.24
CA PRO A 138 17.48 -10.34 -3.96
C PRO A 138 17.28 -11.27 -2.76
N PHE A 139 16.47 -10.89 -1.77
CA PHE A 139 16.19 -11.73 -0.60
C PHE A 139 15.01 -12.68 -0.84
N ALA A 140 14.05 -12.29 -1.68
CA ALA A 140 12.92 -13.14 -2.04
C ALA A 140 13.31 -14.28 -3.02
N ASN A 141 14.38 -14.10 -3.80
CA ASN A 141 14.75 -14.98 -4.92
C ASN A 141 15.90 -15.96 -4.63
N GLN A 142 16.34 -16.10 -3.38
CA GLN A 142 17.32 -17.11 -2.97
C GLN A 142 17.15 -17.51 -1.51
N ASP A 143 17.61 -18.72 -1.18
CA ASP A 143 17.32 -19.36 0.12
C ASP A 143 18.45 -19.22 1.17
N SER A 144 19.61 -18.70 0.78
CA SER A 144 20.83 -18.72 1.59
C SER A 144 20.95 -17.55 2.58
N ILE A 145 20.37 -16.40 2.25
CA ILE A 145 20.48 -15.16 3.02
C ILE A 145 19.08 -14.57 3.19
N PRO A 146 18.44 -14.70 4.37
CA PRO A 146 17.14 -14.10 4.62
C PRO A 146 17.25 -12.59 4.73
N LEU A 147 16.21 -11.83 4.38
CA LEU A 147 16.07 -10.44 4.79
C LEU A 147 15.80 -10.41 6.30
N VAL A 148 16.56 -9.63 7.05
CA VAL A 148 16.47 -9.50 8.52
C VAL A 148 16.57 -8.03 8.89
N SER A 149 16.01 -7.62 10.03
CA SER A 149 16.24 -6.26 10.53
C SER A 149 17.73 -6.03 10.80
N GLU A 150 18.41 -5.17 10.05
CA GLU A 150 19.79 -4.74 10.33
C GLU A 150 19.86 -3.27 10.78
N ILE A 151 18.83 -2.46 10.46
CA ILE A 151 18.72 -1.07 10.89
C ILE A 151 17.59 -0.88 11.92
N HIS A 152 17.82 0.02 12.88
CA HIS A 152 16.87 0.30 13.97
C HIS A 152 15.50 0.84 13.51
N THR A 153 15.37 1.31 12.26
CA THR A 153 14.12 1.82 11.72
C THR A 153 13.29 0.77 10.98
N ALA A 154 13.80 -0.45 10.81
CA ALA A 154 13.10 -1.53 10.10
C ALA A 154 12.68 -2.71 10.99
N PRO A 155 12.17 -2.50 12.22
CA PRO A 155 11.76 -3.61 13.09
C PRO A 155 10.61 -4.44 12.51
N ALA A 156 9.90 -3.90 11.50
CA ALA A 156 8.80 -4.55 10.80
C ALA A 156 9.19 -5.86 10.07
N ILE A 157 10.48 -6.07 9.83
CA ILE A 157 11.01 -7.31 9.22
C ILE A 157 11.01 -8.46 10.25
N GLY A 158 11.13 -8.13 11.54
CA GLY A 158 11.28 -9.10 12.61
C GLY A 158 12.72 -9.52 12.88
N SER A 159 12.87 -10.40 13.87
CA SER A 159 14.15 -10.98 14.30
C SER A 159 14.40 -12.36 13.68
N GLY A 160 13.34 -13.07 13.28
CA GLY A 160 13.40 -14.39 12.64
C GLY A 160 13.68 -14.37 11.13
N GLY A 161 13.70 -13.18 10.52
CA GLY A 161 13.80 -12.98 9.08
C GLY A 161 12.44 -13.01 8.37
N ALA A 162 12.37 -12.33 7.23
CA ALA A 162 11.12 -12.17 6.48
C ALA A 162 10.67 -13.52 5.87
N PRO A 163 9.41 -13.95 6.11
CA PRO A 163 8.85 -15.11 5.42
C PRO A 163 8.68 -14.83 3.93
N ILE A 164 8.83 -15.88 3.11
CA ILE A 164 8.73 -15.81 1.64
C ILE A 164 7.51 -16.62 1.18
N PHE A 165 6.57 -15.94 0.54
CA PHE A 165 5.51 -16.55 -0.25
C PHE A 165 6.06 -16.91 -1.63
N ASP A 166 6.28 -18.21 -1.83
CA ASP A 166 6.59 -18.77 -3.13
C ASP A 166 5.37 -19.52 -3.67
N ILE A 167 4.68 -18.86 -4.61
CA ILE A 167 3.48 -19.38 -5.26
C ILE A 167 3.70 -20.75 -5.95
N ARG A 168 4.95 -21.11 -6.28
CA ARG A 168 5.29 -22.43 -6.85
C ARG A 168 5.07 -23.59 -5.87
N ASN A 169 5.09 -23.30 -4.58
CA ASN A 169 4.95 -24.32 -3.54
C ASN A 169 3.48 -24.58 -3.19
N LEU A 170 2.53 -23.90 -3.86
CA LEU A 170 1.11 -24.11 -3.62
C LEU A 170 0.66 -25.48 -4.15
N PRO A 171 -0.23 -26.16 -3.44
CA PRO A 171 -0.80 -27.41 -3.93
C PRO A 171 -1.71 -27.15 -5.13
N GLU A 172 -1.90 -28.17 -5.97
CA GLU A 172 -2.79 -28.14 -7.14
C GLU A 172 -4.23 -27.76 -6.79
N SER A 173 -4.67 -28.00 -5.54
CA SER A 173 -5.98 -27.59 -5.04
C SER A 173 -6.14 -26.07 -4.86
N VAL A 174 -5.04 -25.32 -4.77
CA VAL A 174 -5.02 -23.85 -4.63
C VAL A 174 -4.64 -23.18 -5.95
N LEU A 175 -3.62 -23.69 -6.65
CA LEU A 175 -3.22 -23.23 -7.98
C LEU A 175 -3.06 -24.44 -8.93
N PRO A 176 -4.12 -24.80 -9.66
CA PRO A 176 -4.05 -25.89 -10.64
C PRO A 176 -3.05 -25.61 -11.77
N GLU A 177 -2.47 -26.68 -12.35
CA GLU A 177 -1.50 -26.57 -13.45
C GLU A 177 -2.08 -25.87 -14.69
N ASN A 178 -3.40 -25.97 -14.91
CA ASN A 178 -4.07 -25.37 -16.06
C ASN A 178 -4.48 -23.89 -15.86
N GLN A 179 -4.20 -23.30 -14.69
CA GLN A 179 -4.39 -21.87 -14.43
C GLN A 179 -3.14 -21.07 -14.81
N LEU A 180 -3.23 -19.73 -14.75
CA LEU A 180 -2.07 -18.87 -15.00
C LEU A 180 -1.10 -18.91 -13.82
N HIS A 181 0.17 -19.21 -14.11
CA HIS A 181 1.29 -19.14 -13.16
C HIS A 181 2.08 -17.84 -13.37
N ASP A 182 1.39 -16.70 -13.26
CA ASP A 182 1.92 -15.36 -13.58
C ASP A 182 2.44 -14.58 -12.35
N LEU A 183 2.58 -15.26 -11.20
CA LEU A 183 3.00 -14.74 -9.90
C LEU A 183 1.98 -13.84 -9.18
N LEU A 184 0.81 -13.57 -9.77
CA LEU A 184 -0.14 -12.60 -9.23
C LEU A 184 -1.18 -13.24 -8.31
N VAL A 185 -1.61 -12.50 -7.30
CA VAL A 185 -2.57 -12.96 -6.28
C VAL A 185 -3.98 -12.50 -6.64
N ARG A 186 -4.61 -13.22 -7.55
CA ARG A 186 -5.81 -12.76 -8.28
C ARG A 186 -7.16 -13.24 -7.73
N ASN A 187 -7.17 -14.02 -6.65
CA ASN A 187 -8.39 -14.59 -6.08
C ASN A 187 -8.22 -14.89 -4.59
N GLU A 188 -9.34 -15.23 -3.93
CA GLU A 188 -9.37 -15.52 -2.49
C GLU A 188 -8.45 -16.69 -2.09
N PRO A 189 -8.43 -17.86 -2.76
CA PRO A 189 -7.50 -18.94 -2.38
C PRO A 189 -6.01 -18.53 -2.40
N LEU A 190 -5.58 -17.75 -3.40
CA LEU A 190 -4.21 -17.25 -3.47
C LEU A 190 -3.94 -16.20 -2.39
N GLY A 191 -4.91 -15.32 -2.12
CA GLY A 191 -4.80 -14.32 -1.06
C GLY A 191 -4.71 -14.95 0.33
N ASP A 192 -5.52 -15.97 0.60
CA ASP A 192 -5.51 -16.73 1.85
C ASP A 192 -4.17 -17.44 2.03
N ALA A 193 -3.64 -18.07 0.97
CA ALA A 193 -2.34 -18.70 1.01
C ALA A 193 -1.21 -17.69 1.31
N LEU A 194 -1.26 -16.49 0.73
CA LEU A 194 -0.32 -15.41 1.04
C LEU A 194 -0.45 -14.94 2.48
N ALA A 195 -1.68 -14.68 2.96
CA ALA A 195 -1.93 -14.29 4.34
C ALA A 195 -1.44 -15.39 5.31
N ASN A 196 -1.52 -16.65 4.90
CA ASN A 196 -1.00 -17.80 5.62
C ASN A 196 0.53 -17.91 5.71
N THR A 197 1.24 -17.10 4.95
CA THR A 197 2.71 -17.04 4.98
C THR A 197 3.26 -16.09 6.05
N PHE A 198 2.48 -15.11 6.51
CA PHE A 198 2.89 -14.23 7.60
C PHE A 198 3.22 -15.03 8.87
N CYS A 199 4.30 -14.64 9.55
CA CYS A 199 4.66 -15.14 10.87
C CYS A 199 4.38 -14.07 11.94
N ASN A 200 4.28 -14.48 13.20
CA ASN A 200 3.96 -13.57 14.31
C ASN A 200 5.03 -12.50 14.56
N ASP A 201 6.29 -12.80 14.21
CA ASP A 201 7.44 -11.93 14.43
C ASP A 201 7.66 -10.91 13.29
N SER A 202 6.87 -10.96 12.21
CA SER A 202 7.02 -10.11 11.03
C SER A 202 5.70 -9.46 10.60
N GLN A 203 5.79 -8.19 10.22
CA GLN A 203 4.75 -7.43 9.55
C GLN A 203 4.88 -7.51 8.02
N LEU A 204 5.86 -8.23 7.52
CA LEU A 204 6.26 -8.35 6.12
C LEU A 204 6.13 -9.80 5.63
N VAL A 205 5.65 -9.97 4.40
CA VAL A 205 5.86 -11.16 3.57
C VAL A 205 6.50 -10.73 2.26
N LEU A 206 7.57 -11.43 1.87
CA LEU A 206 8.18 -11.30 0.55
C LEU A 206 7.45 -12.21 -0.45
N MET A 207 7.28 -11.77 -1.68
CA MET A 207 6.66 -12.54 -2.76
C MET A 207 7.72 -12.84 -3.81
N ARG A 208 8.10 -14.12 -3.96
CA ARG A 208 9.20 -14.52 -4.84
C ARG A 208 8.95 -14.06 -6.28
N GLY A 209 9.89 -13.31 -6.83
CA GLY A 209 9.84 -12.79 -8.20
C GLY A 209 8.81 -11.69 -8.45
N HIS A 210 8.21 -11.12 -7.39
CA HIS A 210 7.11 -10.18 -7.51
C HIS A 210 7.30 -8.92 -6.67
N GLY A 211 7.39 -9.02 -5.34
CA GLY A 211 7.38 -7.83 -4.48
C GLY A 211 7.23 -8.15 -3.01
N MET A 212 6.54 -7.28 -2.28
CA MET A 212 6.25 -7.47 -0.86
C MET A 212 4.82 -7.07 -0.48
N ALA A 213 4.31 -7.65 0.59
CA ALA A 213 3.10 -7.22 1.29
C ALA A 213 3.43 -6.90 2.75
N VAL A 214 3.00 -5.73 3.22
CA VAL A 214 3.26 -5.24 4.58
C VAL A 214 1.93 -4.93 5.27
N ARG A 215 1.74 -5.41 6.50
CA ARG A 215 0.56 -5.15 7.33
C ARG A 215 0.91 -4.23 8.49
N GLY A 216 0.00 -3.34 8.89
CA GLY A 216 0.24 -2.42 10.01
C GLY A 216 -1.00 -2.11 10.84
N SER A 217 -0.76 -1.64 12.06
CA SER A 217 -1.82 -1.20 12.99
C SER A 217 -2.31 0.23 12.70
N SER A 218 -1.62 0.96 11.82
CA SER A 218 -2.10 2.20 11.24
C SER A 218 -1.55 2.43 9.84
N LEU A 219 -2.21 3.30 9.07
CA LEU A 219 -1.78 3.64 7.71
C LEU A 219 -0.40 4.32 7.67
N ARG A 220 -0.16 5.25 8.59
CA ARG A 220 1.11 5.99 8.65
C ARG A 220 2.28 5.08 9.05
N GLU A 221 2.03 4.14 9.97
CA GLU A 221 2.99 3.11 10.34
C GLU A 221 3.34 2.21 9.16
N VAL A 222 2.35 1.66 8.42
CA VAL A 222 2.65 0.73 7.32
C VAL A 222 3.41 1.42 6.17
N VAL A 223 3.14 2.71 5.90
CA VAL A 223 3.90 3.51 4.93
C VAL A 223 5.34 3.71 5.41
N PHE A 224 5.53 4.09 6.67
CA PHE A 224 6.87 4.22 7.27
C PHE A 224 7.65 2.90 7.21
N SER A 225 7.03 1.80 7.63
CA SER A 225 7.63 0.47 7.61
C SER A 225 8.01 0.06 6.20
N SER A 226 7.15 0.26 5.21
CA SER A 226 7.44 -0.06 3.80
C SER A 226 8.66 0.68 3.29
N PHE A 227 8.80 1.96 3.64
CA PHE A 227 9.99 2.74 3.29
C PHE A 227 11.26 2.20 3.95
N TYR A 228 11.24 1.95 5.26
CA TYR A 228 12.44 1.50 5.95
C TYR A 228 12.80 0.03 5.68
N ILE A 229 11.85 -0.83 5.29
CA ILE A 229 12.13 -2.16 4.77
C ILE A 229 12.98 -2.08 3.49
N LYS A 230 12.63 -1.18 2.56
CA LYS A 230 13.42 -0.93 1.35
C LYS A 230 14.85 -0.47 1.69
N GLN A 231 14.97 0.47 2.63
CA GLN A 231 16.27 1.00 3.06
C GLN A 231 17.12 -0.07 3.73
N ASP A 232 16.52 -0.89 4.59
CA ASP A 232 17.18 -2.01 5.27
C ASP A 232 17.69 -3.05 4.26
N ALA A 233 16.86 -3.45 3.29
CA ALA A 233 17.26 -4.37 2.24
C ALA A 233 18.48 -3.87 1.45
N THR A 234 18.56 -2.56 1.18
CA THR A 234 19.72 -1.93 0.55
C THR A 234 20.98 -2.04 1.43
N VAL A 235 20.85 -1.68 2.71
CA VAL A 235 21.95 -1.76 3.69
C VAL A 235 22.43 -3.20 3.83
N GLN A 236 21.52 -4.15 4.00
CA GLN A 236 21.84 -5.56 4.17
C GLN A 236 22.53 -6.12 2.92
N LEU A 237 22.09 -5.76 1.71
CA LEU A 237 22.74 -6.21 0.49
C LEU A 237 24.18 -5.69 0.42
N GLN A 238 24.40 -4.40 0.73
CA GLN A 238 25.73 -3.79 0.75
C GLN A 238 26.63 -4.41 1.84
N ALA A 239 26.10 -4.61 3.05
CA ALA A 239 26.81 -5.25 4.16
C ALA A 239 27.19 -6.70 3.82
N THR A 240 26.30 -7.43 3.15
CA THR A 240 26.54 -8.78 2.65
C THR A 240 27.68 -8.80 1.64
N LEU A 241 27.72 -7.86 0.70
CA LEU A 241 28.79 -7.73 -0.29
C LEU A 241 30.14 -7.41 0.37
N LEU A 242 30.18 -6.45 1.29
CA LEU A 242 31.38 -6.08 2.05
C LEU A 242 31.87 -7.23 2.95
N GLY A 243 30.94 -7.97 3.54
CA GLY A 243 31.22 -9.09 4.44
C GLY A 243 31.65 -10.38 3.74
N GLY A 244 31.66 -10.42 2.41
CA GLY A 244 32.00 -11.62 1.63
C GLY A 244 30.90 -12.69 1.68
N ARG A 245 29.63 -12.30 1.61
CA ARG A 245 28.43 -13.18 1.66
C ARG A 245 28.32 -14.00 2.95
N LYS A 246 28.81 -13.45 4.06
CA LYS A 246 28.56 -14.01 5.39
C LYS A 246 27.12 -13.75 5.80
N LYS A 247 26.66 -14.47 6.83
CA LYS A 247 25.35 -14.25 7.44
C LYS A 247 25.19 -12.78 7.87
N PRO A 248 23.98 -12.19 7.70
CA PRO A 248 23.70 -10.83 8.10
C PRO A 248 23.85 -10.67 9.62
N LYS A 249 24.19 -9.46 10.05
CA LYS A 249 24.27 -9.10 11.47
C LYS A 249 22.90 -8.56 11.90
N ALA A 250 21.94 -9.47 11.96
CA ALA A 250 20.58 -9.16 12.39
C ALA A 250 20.54 -8.53 13.78
N LEU A 251 19.63 -7.57 13.97
CA LEU A 251 19.15 -7.17 15.28
C LEU A 251 18.55 -8.39 15.98
N ASN A 252 18.88 -8.55 17.26
CA ASN A 252 18.30 -9.62 18.07
C ASN A 252 16.86 -9.28 18.48
N ALA A 253 16.13 -10.27 19.01
CA ALA A 253 14.71 -10.10 19.39
C ALA A 253 14.47 -8.93 20.36
N ARG A 254 15.40 -8.65 21.28
CA ARG A 254 15.27 -7.51 22.20
C ARG A 254 15.45 -6.19 21.47
N GLU A 255 16.45 -6.11 20.59
CA GLU A 255 16.70 -4.92 19.76
C GLU A 255 15.51 -4.63 18.84
N VAL A 256 14.94 -5.64 18.18
CA VAL A 256 13.73 -5.50 17.34
C VAL A 256 12.54 -4.98 18.16
N MET A 257 12.31 -5.52 19.36
CA MET A 257 11.22 -5.06 20.24
C MET A 257 11.38 -3.60 20.70
N ASP A 258 12.58 -3.24 21.17
CA ASP A 258 12.86 -1.88 21.66
C ASP A 258 12.81 -0.86 20.51
N THR A 259 13.29 -1.25 19.33
CA THR A 259 13.24 -0.40 18.13
C THR A 259 11.85 -0.30 17.53
N ALA A 260 11.00 -1.34 17.60
CA ALA A 260 9.58 -1.25 17.27
C ALA A 260 8.87 -0.19 18.13
N THR A 261 9.13 -0.19 19.43
CA THR A 261 8.60 0.84 20.35
C THR A 261 9.09 2.23 19.97
N THR A 262 10.37 2.36 19.60
CA THR A 262 10.94 3.62 19.15
C THR A 262 10.34 4.08 17.83
N ALA A 263 10.13 3.18 16.86
CA ALA A 263 9.59 3.49 15.53
C ALA A 263 8.21 4.17 15.60
N LEU A 264 7.39 3.82 16.60
CA LEU A 264 6.10 4.48 16.86
C LEU A 264 6.24 5.99 17.13
N THR A 265 7.40 6.43 17.61
CA THR A 265 7.71 7.85 17.84
C THR A 265 8.32 8.55 16.63
N LEU A 266 8.76 7.79 15.60
CA LEU A 266 9.46 8.31 14.44
C LEU A 266 8.53 8.66 13.28
N PHE A 267 7.53 7.83 12.99
CA PHE A 267 6.61 8.08 11.89
C PHE A 267 5.80 9.38 12.03
N PRO A 268 5.41 9.86 13.24
CA PRO A 268 4.71 11.14 13.38
C PRO A 268 5.56 12.35 12.92
N ARG A 269 6.90 12.21 12.94
CA ARG A 269 7.82 13.22 12.40
C ARG A 269 8.05 13.05 10.91
N ALA A 270 8.13 11.82 10.42
CA ALA A 270 8.39 11.54 9.00
C ALA A 270 7.20 11.87 8.11
N TRP A 271 5.98 11.54 8.55
CA TRP A 271 4.75 11.75 7.80
C TRP A 271 4.53 13.20 7.31
N PRO A 272 4.51 14.24 8.18
CA PRO A 272 4.28 15.61 7.73
C PRO A 272 5.38 16.12 6.79
N LEU A 273 6.63 15.65 6.95
CA LEU A 273 7.71 15.96 6.03
C LEU A 273 7.43 15.37 4.64
N TRP A 274 7.07 14.08 4.57
CA TRP A 274 6.79 13.42 3.29
C TRP A 274 5.55 13.99 2.60
N VAL A 275 4.51 14.34 3.36
CA VAL A 275 3.37 15.12 2.85
C VAL A 275 3.86 16.40 2.18
N GLN A 276 4.64 17.21 2.90
CA GLN A 276 5.13 18.49 2.37
C GLN A 276 6.01 18.30 1.14
N GLN A 277 6.87 17.29 1.13
CA GLN A 277 7.72 16.99 -0.01
C GLN A 277 6.91 16.55 -1.23
N ALA A 278 5.90 15.70 -1.05
CA ALA A 278 5.00 15.29 -2.11
C ALA A 278 4.25 16.51 -2.68
N ASP A 279 3.62 17.33 -1.83
CA ASP A 279 2.86 18.52 -2.24
C ASP A 279 3.71 19.50 -3.07
N ASN A 280 4.99 19.65 -2.72
CA ASN A 280 5.91 20.56 -3.41
C ASN A 280 6.32 20.10 -4.83
N THR A 281 5.97 18.89 -5.25
CA THR A 281 6.27 18.39 -6.60
C THR A 281 5.31 18.88 -7.68
N GLY A 282 4.07 19.22 -7.32
CA GLY A 282 2.98 19.53 -8.25
C GLY A 282 2.42 18.32 -9.03
N LEU A 283 2.89 17.09 -8.77
CA LEU A 283 2.40 15.88 -9.43
C LEU A 283 1.10 15.35 -8.80
N TYR A 284 0.96 15.50 -7.48
CA TYR A 284 -0.09 14.85 -6.70
C TYR A 284 -1.27 15.78 -6.44
N THR A 285 -2.46 15.22 -6.24
CA THR A 285 -3.66 15.97 -5.88
C THR A 285 -4.45 15.23 -4.81
N ASN A 286 -4.44 15.77 -3.59
CA ASN A 286 -5.37 15.35 -2.54
C ASN A 286 -6.52 16.37 -2.44
N ASP A 287 -7.57 16.13 -3.23
CA ASP A 287 -8.74 16.99 -3.36
C ASP A 287 -9.65 17.01 -2.13
N LEU A 288 -9.46 16.09 -1.18
CA LEU A 288 -10.17 16.07 0.11
C LEU A 288 -9.64 17.11 1.10
N ARG A 289 -8.37 17.54 0.97
CA ARG A 289 -7.80 18.58 1.84
C ARG A 289 -8.37 19.97 1.56
N ASN A 290 -8.80 20.24 0.32
CA ASN A 290 -9.29 21.55 -0.11
C ASN A 290 -10.67 21.92 0.47
N GLY A 291 -11.36 20.98 1.14
CA GLY A 291 -12.59 21.22 1.90
C GLY A 291 -12.42 21.16 3.43
N ALA A 292 -11.27 20.71 3.92
CA ALA A 292 -10.92 20.73 5.34
C ALA A 292 -10.22 22.06 5.63
N ALA A 293 -10.71 22.82 6.62
CA ALA A 293 -10.02 24.03 7.05
C ALA A 293 -8.53 23.71 7.29
N PRO A 294 -7.59 24.54 6.80
CA PRO A 294 -6.18 24.26 6.97
C PRO A 294 -5.90 24.14 8.46
N PHE A 295 -5.30 23.02 8.87
CA PHE A 295 -4.81 22.83 10.22
C PHE A 295 -3.99 24.07 10.60
N ALA A 296 -4.47 24.80 11.60
CA ALA A 296 -3.70 25.85 12.22
C ALA A 296 -2.42 25.20 12.75
N THR A 297 -1.29 25.54 12.14
CA THR A 297 0.04 25.23 12.67
C THR A 297 0.18 25.94 14.01
N GLY A 298 -0.17 25.25 15.09
CA GLY A 298 0.11 25.64 16.47
C GLY A 298 1.29 24.83 16.96
N PHE A 299 2.44 25.51 17.06
CA PHE A 299 3.69 25.23 17.78
C PHE A 299 3.92 23.83 18.36
#